data_AF-A0A9W6RJQ7-F1
#
_entry.id   AF-A0A9W6RJQ7-F1
#
_cell.length_a   1.000
_cell.length_b   1.000
_cell.length_c   1.000
_cell.angle_alpha   90.00
_cell.angle_beta   90.00
_cell.angle_gamma   90.00
#
_symmetry.space_group_name_H-M   'P 1'
#
loop_
_entity.id
_entity.type
_entity.pdbx_description
1 polymer ?
#
loop_
_entity_poly.entity_id
_entity_poly.type
_entity_poly.pdbx_seq_one_letter_code
_entity_poly.pdbx_strand_id
1 'polypeptide(L)'
;MADAEANTEEPAAALSAGEPQPADGEGEGPAPYGRCQVCRVPLPEPVRRADGRYKGGRRRLYCPPPKDCKERAQSMREARVAEALGDPLRMVTAVAEEAVPVMAEVQAMLARAIEGFAAITDVTSVQVAEVKADAEAARQEAEAARRQADQAEDRASQAAARGEQDRRARAEAEAQTAQARAEAAETRQRAAETVAAHQQASEHAERAATLARQAEQSLAARLEAATERLEEERRDRERLAAELAHCRADLAAAQAELTAAHTATETARADARAARQRAETAEQQAAEAQRTAAANAAVGDRAERSVRELTQKLEDQRRETEQARADLYRVTAEVDGLRHDRGAARAEADRQRERAAQAEAHLQAAREELAARDRPPEGAPPEGPDVT
;
A
#
# COMPACT_ATOMS: atom_id res chain seq x y z
N MET A 1 43.04 -78.62 -3.30
CA MET A 1 44.10 -77.75 -3.81
C MET A 1 45.15 -77.60 -2.71
N ALA A 2 46.26 -78.34 -2.73
CA ALA A 2 46.78 -79.23 -3.78
C ALA A 2 47.30 -80.55 -3.20
N ASP A 3 47.42 -81.54 -4.08
CA ASP A 3 47.88 -82.91 -3.82
C ASP A 3 49.42 -83.03 -3.86
N ALA A 4 49.96 -84.09 -3.26
CA ALA A 4 51.30 -84.62 -3.55
C ALA A 4 51.43 -86.09 -3.08
N GLU A 5 51.98 -86.97 -3.92
CA GLU A 5 51.99 -88.45 -3.77
C GLU A 5 53.42 -89.05 -3.65
N ALA A 6 53.49 -90.38 -3.44
CA ALA A 6 54.55 -91.34 -3.84
C ALA A 6 55.82 -91.46 -2.91
N ASN A 7 56.60 -92.57 -2.85
CA ASN A 7 56.55 -93.91 -3.52
C ASN A 7 57.51 -94.98 -2.88
N THR A 8 57.26 -96.31 -3.06
CA THR A 8 58.19 -97.51 -3.27
C THR A 8 59.45 -97.79 -2.38
N GLU A 9 60.12 -98.97 -2.23
CA GLU A 9 60.09 -100.36 -2.80
C GLU A 9 60.92 -101.42 -1.95
N GLU A 10 60.97 -102.71 -2.36
CA GLU A 10 61.63 -103.93 -1.75
C GLU A 10 62.32 -104.82 -2.85
N PRO A 11 63.35 -105.73 -2.64
CA PRO A 11 63.17 -107.22 -2.87
C PRO A 11 64.26 -108.32 -2.43
N ALA A 12 63.82 -109.60 -2.30
CA ALA A 12 64.34 -110.94 -2.84
C ALA A 12 65.64 -111.74 -2.41
N ALA A 13 65.79 -113.02 -2.90
CA ALA A 13 66.59 -114.20 -2.35
C ALA A 13 67.28 -115.21 -3.39
N ALA A 14 68.00 -116.30 -2.98
CA ALA A 14 68.56 -117.42 -3.84
C ALA A 14 69.09 -118.76 -3.14
N LEU A 15 69.42 -119.87 -3.88
CA LEU A 15 69.69 -121.30 -3.44
C LEU A 15 70.71 -122.20 -4.27
N SER A 16 71.15 -123.38 -3.75
CA SER A 16 71.43 -124.73 -4.43
C SER A 16 72.86 -125.41 -4.58
N ALA A 17 72.95 -126.73 -4.93
CA ALA A 17 74.10 -127.71 -4.80
C ALA A 17 74.25 -128.84 -5.92
N GLY A 18 75.20 -129.85 -5.84
CA GLY A 18 75.31 -131.04 -6.78
C GLY A 18 76.47 -132.11 -6.62
N GLU A 19 76.40 -133.30 -7.29
CA GLU A 19 77.32 -134.52 -7.23
C GLU A 19 77.45 -135.40 -8.57
N PRO A 20 78.34 -136.45 -8.73
CA PRO A 20 78.75 -137.13 -10.02
C PRO A 20 78.78 -138.72 -10.14
N GLN A 21 79.18 -139.33 -11.31
CA GLN A 21 79.44 -140.81 -11.54
C GLN A 21 80.35 -141.26 -12.78
N PRO A 22 80.81 -142.56 -12.95
CA PRO A 22 81.91 -143.01 -13.87
C PRO A 22 81.84 -144.39 -14.70
N ALA A 23 82.94 -144.74 -15.43
CA ALA A 23 83.58 -146.09 -15.73
C ALA A 23 83.24 -147.02 -16.97
N ASP A 24 84.25 -147.78 -17.52
CA ASP A 24 84.11 -149.13 -18.21
C ASP A 24 85.42 -149.85 -18.76
N GLY A 25 85.36 -151.14 -19.18
CA GLY A 25 86.46 -151.95 -19.83
C GLY A 25 86.15 -153.42 -20.31
N GLU A 26 87.03 -154.09 -21.11
CA GLU A 26 86.84 -155.41 -21.83
C GLU A 26 87.86 -156.56 -21.45
N GLY A 27 87.94 -157.81 -21.99
CA GLY A 27 87.37 -158.56 -23.16
C GLY A 27 87.75 -160.08 -23.20
N GLU A 28 87.61 -160.84 -24.33
CA GLU A 28 87.81 -162.33 -24.40
C GLU A 28 88.08 -162.94 -25.83
N GLY A 29 88.16 -164.29 -25.99
CA GLY A 29 88.34 -165.05 -27.26
C GLY A 29 87.45 -166.32 -27.43
N PRO A 30 87.32 -166.92 -28.64
CA PRO A 30 86.02 -167.45 -29.13
C PRO A 30 85.63 -168.91 -28.81
N ALA A 31 84.30 -169.18 -28.86
CA ALA A 31 83.68 -170.51 -28.89
C ALA A 31 82.30 -170.50 -29.61
N PRO A 32 81.99 -171.47 -30.51
CA PRO A 32 80.94 -171.31 -31.53
C PRO A 32 79.48 -171.25 -31.02
N TYR A 33 79.16 -171.93 -29.91
CA TYR A 33 77.82 -171.86 -29.28
C TYR A 33 77.82 -171.13 -27.92
N GLY A 34 78.89 -170.38 -27.64
CA GLY A 34 79.11 -169.72 -26.35
C GLY A 34 79.66 -170.65 -25.27
N ARG A 35 80.20 -170.05 -24.21
CA ARG A 35 80.68 -170.72 -23.01
C ARG A 35 79.77 -170.40 -21.82
N CYS A 36 79.69 -171.33 -20.88
CA CYS A 36 79.01 -171.13 -19.61
C CYS A 36 79.74 -170.02 -18.80
N GLN A 37 79.07 -168.91 -18.46
CA GLN A 37 79.72 -167.72 -17.87
C GLN A 37 80.52 -167.98 -16.58
N VAL A 38 80.25 -169.06 -15.83
CA VAL A 38 80.97 -169.40 -14.59
C VAL A 38 82.11 -170.38 -14.82
N CYS A 39 81.87 -171.54 -15.45
CA CYS A 39 82.90 -172.58 -15.60
C CYS A 39 83.61 -172.56 -16.98
N ARG A 40 83.27 -171.63 -17.87
CA ARG A 40 83.78 -171.46 -19.24
C ARG A 40 83.74 -172.71 -20.15
N VAL A 41 82.99 -173.74 -19.78
CA VAL A 41 82.72 -174.94 -20.59
C VAL A 41 81.83 -174.56 -21.79
N PRO A 42 82.12 -175.05 -23.02
CA PRO A 42 81.28 -174.80 -24.20
C PRO A 42 79.88 -175.41 -24.03
N LEU A 43 78.87 -174.72 -24.57
CA LEU A 43 77.46 -175.10 -24.40
C LEU A 43 76.98 -176.09 -25.49
N PRO A 44 76.09 -177.04 -25.15
CA PRO A 44 75.55 -178.02 -26.10
C PRO A 44 74.55 -177.41 -27.10
N GLU A 45 74.36 -178.09 -28.23
CA GLU A 45 73.58 -177.60 -29.38
C GLU A 45 72.06 -177.49 -29.10
N PRO A 46 71.33 -176.49 -29.66
CA PRO A 46 69.89 -176.32 -29.44
C PRO A 46 69.01 -177.28 -30.26
N VAL A 47 68.03 -177.91 -29.61
CA VAL A 47 67.05 -178.81 -30.24
C VAL A 47 66.09 -178.06 -31.18
N ARG A 48 65.93 -178.56 -32.41
CA ARG A 48 65.00 -178.03 -33.44
C ARG A 48 63.62 -178.70 -33.39
N ARG A 49 62.59 -178.02 -33.93
CA ARG A 49 61.26 -178.61 -34.20
C ARG A 49 61.16 -179.19 -35.62
N ALA A 50 60.13 -180.00 -35.86
CA ALA A 50 59.83 -180.62 -37.17
C ALA A 50 59.63 -179.58 -38.29
N ASP A 51 59.12 -178.40 -37.95
CA ASP A 51 58.96 -177.20 -38.78
C ASP A 51 60.28 -176.41 -39.03
N GLY A 52 61.44 -177.03 -38.79
CA GLY A 52 62.78 -176.53 -39.12
C GLY A 52 63.31 -175.36 -38.28
N ARG A 53 62.43 -174.64 -37.59
CA ARG A 53 62.74 -173.49 -36.73
C ARG A 53 63.19 -173.90 -35.32
N TYR A 54 64.09 -173.10 -34.73
CA TYR A 54 64.57 -173.28 -33.36
C TYR A 54 63.53 -172.83 -32.32
N LYS A 55 63.36 -173.59 -31.24
CA LYS A 55 62.38 -173.30 -30.18
C LYS A 55 62.97 -172.33 -29.12
N GLY A 56 62.79 -171.02 -29.35
CA GLY A 56 63.13 -169.96 -28.39
C GLY A 56 64.46 -169.24 -28.67
N GLY A 57 64.40 -167.96 -29.03
CA GLY A 57 65.52 -167.21 -29.62
C GLY A 57 66.55 -166.60 -28.67
N ARG A 58 66.59 -166.94 -27.37
CA ARG A 58 67.63 -166.46 -26.45
C ARG A 58 68.67 -167.54 -26.21
N ARG A 59 69.95 -167.23 -26.49
CA ARG A 59 71.09 -168.13 -26.23
C ARG A 59 71.17 -168.43 -24.73
N ARG A 60 71.51 -169.67 -24.37
CA ARG A 60 71.79 -170.03 -22.97
C ARG A 60 73.13 -169.39 -22.56
N LEU A 61 73.21 -168.79 -21.39
CA LEU A 61 74.43 -168.21 -20.81
C LEU A 61 75.11 -169.12 -19.78
N TYR A 62 74.34 -170.08 -19.26
CA TYR A 62 74.77 -171.05 -18.25
C TYR A 62 74.49 -172.46 -18.77
N CYS A 63 75.27 -173.39 -18.24
CA CYS A 63 75.26 -174.78 -18.59
C CYS A 63 74.04 -175.46 -17.95
N PRO A 64 73.43 -176.46 -18.61
CA PRO A 64 72.26 -177.16 -18.08
C PRO A 64 72.62 -178.00 -16.84
N PRO A 65 71.62 -178.40 -16.02
CA PRO A 65 71.82 -179.33 -14.92
C PRO A 65 72.56 -180.61 -15.38
N PRO A 66 73.45 -181.19 -14.57
CA PRO A 66 73.60 -181.00 -13.12
C PRO A 66 74.71 -180.01 -12.69
N LYS A 67 75.04 -178.99 -13.51
CA LYS A 67 76.05 -177.98 -13.15
C LYS A 67 75.40 -176.64 -12.80
N ASP A 68 75.32 -176.32 -11.51
CA ASP A 68 74.59 -175.15 -10.96
C ASP A 68 75.31 -173.80 -11.14
N CYS A 69 75.91 -173.62 -12.31
CA CYS A 69 76.62 -172.42 -12.72
C CYS A 69 75.73 -171.18 -12.87
N LYS A 70 74.40 -171.33 -12.89
CA LYS A 70 73.47 -170.19 -12.83
C LYS A 70 73.39 -169.64 -11.40
N GLU A 71 73.18 -170.51 -10.41
CA GLU A 71 73.01 -170.15 -9.00
C GLU A 71 74.31 -169.62 -8.39
N ARG A 72 75.45 -170.25 -8.75
CA ARG A 72 76.78 -169.79 -8.34
C ARG A 72 77.19 -168.43 -8.95
N ALA A 73 76.61 -168.03 -10.08
CA ALA A 73 76.78 -166.67 -10.61
C ALA A 73 75.98 -165.64 -9.81
N GLN A 74 74.79 -166.03 -9.36
CA GLN A 74 73.87 -165.19 -8.62
C GLN A 74 74.40 -164.92 -7.19
N SER A 75 74.82 -165.96 -6.45
CA SER A 75 75.34 -165.78 -5.09
C SER A 75 76.62 -164.91 -5.04
N MET A 76 77.49 -164.97 -6.05
CA MET A 76 78.66 -164.08 -6.13
C MET A 76 78.33 -162.62 -6.45
N ARG A 77 77.17 -162.33 -7.06
CA ARG A 77 76.69 -160.94 -7.20
C ARG A 77 76.07 -160.44 -5.90
N GLU A 78 75.23 -161.26 -5.27
CA GLU A 78 74.55 -160.92 -4.01
C GLU A 78 75.56 -160.68 -2.87
N ALA A 79 76.60 -161.52 -2.75
CA ALA A 79 77.67 -161.34 -1.76
C ALA A 79 78.41 -159.99 -1.89
N ARG A 80 78.77 -159.57 -3.11
CA ARG A 80 79.47 -158.30 -3.35
C ARG A 80 78.62 -157.07 -3.05
N VAL A 81 77.30 -157.15 -3.26
CA VAL A 81 76.36 -156.08 -2.94
C VAL A 81 76.12 -155.98 -1.43
N ALA A 82 76.05 -157.12 -0.72
CA ALA A 82 75.91 -157.14 0.73
C ALA A 82 77.14 -156.55 1.45
N GLU A 83 78.35 -156.87 1.00
CA GLU A 83 79.60 -156.37 1.59
C GLU A 83 79.80 -154.86 1.35
N ALA A 84 79.43 -154.35 0.17
CA ALA A 84 79.58 -152.93 -0.16
C ALA A 84 78.54 -151.99 0.51
N LEU A 85 77.43 -152.52 1.04
CA LEU A 85 76.33 -151.74 1.63
C LEU A 85 76.15 -151.94 3.15
N GLY A 86 76.77 -152.96 3.75
CA GLY A 86 76.55 -153.34 5.15
C GLY A 86 77.09 -152.36 6.21
N ASP A 87 78.15 -151.60 5.90
CA ASP A 87 78.75 -150.64 6.83
C ASP A 87 78.20 -149.20 6.68
N PRO A 88 78.00 -148.64 5.46
CA PRO A 88 77.38 -147.32 5.31
C PRO A 88 75.98 -147.24 5.94
N LEU A 89 75.17 -148.29 5.79
CA LEU A 89 73.79 -148.28 6.31
C LEU A 89 73.72 -148.30 7.84
N ARG A 90 74.66 -148.94 8.54
CA ARG A 90 74.70 -148.94 10.01
C ARG A 90 75.10 -147.58 10.60
N MET A 91 75.94 -146.84 9.88
CA MET A 91 76.33 -145.48 10.30
C MET A 91 75.16 -144.50 10.12
N VAL A 92 74.32 -144.68 9.10
CA VAL A 92 73.11 -143.87 8.89
C VAL A 92 72.02 -144.16 9.93
N THR A 93 71.79 -145.41 10.35
CA THR A 93 70.82 -145.69 11.43
C THR A 93 71.27 -145.14 12.78
N ALA A 94 72.55 -145.23 13.14
CA ALA A 94 73.05 -144.66 14.40
C ALA A 94 72.83 -143.14 14.47
N VAL A 95 73.17 -142.42 13.38
CA VAL A 95 72.94 -140.97 13.28
C VAL A 95 71.44 -140.63 13.28
N ALA A 96 70.59 -141.46 12.67
CA ALA A 96 69.14 -141.28 12.71
C ALA A 96 68.55 -141.48 14.12
N GLU A 97 69.03 -142.47 14.88
CA GLU A 97 68.57 -142.75 16.24
C GLU A 97 68.99 -141.64 17.24
N GLU A 98 70.15 -141.02 17.08
CA GLU A 98 70.53 -139.82 17.85
C GLU A 98 69.83 -138.53 17.37
N ALA A 99 69.54 -138.39 16.07
CA ALA A 99 68.92 -137.18 15.52
C ALA A 99 67.41 -137.07 15.83
N VAL A 100 66.68 -138.18 15.96
CA VAL A 100 65.24 -138.18 16.25
C VAL A 100 64.86 -137.43 17.54
N PRO A 101 65.47 -137.68 18.73
CA PRO A 101 65.14 -136.93 19.93
C PRO A 101 65.49 -135.44 19.82
N VAL A 102 66.62 -135.10 19.19
CA VAL A 102 67.03 -133.69 18.97
C VAL A 102 66.04 -132.97 18.04
N MET A 103 65.62 -133.62 16.96
CA MET A 103 64.62 -133.05 16.03
C MET A 103 63.23 -132.93 16.67
N ALA A 104 62.84 -133.86 17.55
CA ALA A 104 61.60 -133.74 18.33
C ALA A 104 61.67 -132.59 19.34
N GLU A 105 62.83 -132.35 19.97
CA GLU A 105 63.05 -131.24 20.89
C GLU A 105 63.06 -129.89 20.16
N VAL A 106 63.69 -129.81 18.98
CA VAL A 106 63.62 -128.65 18.08
C VAL A 106 62.19 -128.41 17.58
N GLN A 107 61.44 -129.46 17.23
CA GLN A 107 60.04 -129.33 16.80
C GLN A 107 59.12 -128.89 17.95
N ALA A 108 59.35 -129.35 19.18
CA ALA A 108 58.66 -128.88 20.37
C ALA A 108 59.05 -127.43 20.74
N MET A 109 60.29 -127.02 20.53
CA MET A 109 60.75 -125.64 20.70
C MET A 109 60.11 -124.72 19.64
N LEU A 110 60.03 -125.15 18.38
CA LEU A 110 59.33 -124.45 17.31
C LEU A 110 57.83 -124.36 17.56
N ALA A 111 57.18 -125.43 18.03
CA ALA A 111 55.77 -125.41 18.41
C ALA A 111 55.52 -124.39 19.53
N ARG A 112 56.32 -124.40 20.61
CA ARG A 112 56.25 -123.39 21.68
C ARG A 112 56.56 -121.98 21.20
N ALA A 113 57.47 -121.81 20.23
CA ALA A 113 57.76 -120.51 19.64
C ALA A 113 56.56 -120.02 18.82
N ILE A 114 55.92 -120.88 18.03
CA ILE A 114 54.72 -120.56 17.25
C ILE A 114 53.53 -120.24 18.17
N GLU A 115 53.30 -121.04 19.22
CA GLU A 115 52.28 -120.77 20.25
C GLU A 115 52.58 -119.47 21.00
N GLY A 116 53.86 -119.20 21.31
CA GLY A 116 54.31 -117.96 21.94
C GLY A 116 54.11 -116.74 21.03
N PHE A 117 54.43 -116.85 19.74
CA PHE A 117 54.17 -115.79 18.76
C PHE A 117 52.67 -115.59 18.51
N ALA A 118 51.86 -116.66 18.51
CA ALA A 118 50.40 -116.55 18.46
C ALA A 118 49.86 -115.81 19.69
N ALA A 119 50.25 -116.22 20.91
CA ALA A 119 49.84 -115.55 22.14
C ALA A 119 50.31 -114.08 22.22
N ILE A 120 51.53 -113.78 21.76
CA ILE A 120 52.02 -112.39 21.63
C ILE A 120 51.22 -111.63 20.58
N THR A 121 50.87 -112.24 19.45
CA THR A 121 50.04 -111.60 18.41
C THR A 121 48.62 -111.33 18.89
N ASP A 122 48.03 -112.24 19.65
CA ASP A 122 46.70 -112.07 20.25
C ASP A 122 46.73 -110.95 21.30
N VAL A 123 47.68 -110.97 22.24
CA VAL A 123 47.81 -109.90 23.26
C VAL A 123 48.12 -108.54 22.62
N THR A 124 49.04 -108.48 21.66
CA THR A 124 49.38 -107.21 20.98
C THR A 124 48.29 -106.74 20.04
N SER A 125 47.52 -107.61 19.39
CA SER A 125 46.39 -107.21 18.55
C SER A 125 45.22 -106.69 19.39
N VAL A 126 44.95 -107.27 20.57
CA VAL A 126 44.01 -106.74 21.57
C VAL A 126 44.49 -105.37 22.06
N GLN A 127 45.75 -105.24 22.51
CA GLN A 127 46.29 -103.95 22.95
C GLN A 127 46.29 -102.88 21.85
N VAL A 128 46.57 -103.25 20.60
CA VAL A 128 46.49 -102.33 19.45
C VAL A 128 45.04 -101.98 19.12
N ALA A 129 44.08 -102.88 19.35
CA ALA A 129 42.65 -102.57 19.19
C ALA A 129 42.15 -101.64 20.29
N GLU A 130 42.55 -101.86 21.55
CA GLU A 130 42.25 -100.98 22.69
C GLU A 130 42.86 -99.59 22.49
N VAL A 131 44.16 -99.50 22.18
CA VAL A 131 44.83 -98.22 21.90
C VAL A 131 44.24 -97.49 20.68
N LYS A 132 43.74 -98.22 19.67
CA LYS A 132 43.00 -97.62 18.55
C LYS A 132 41.63 -97.10 19.00
N ALA A 133 40.88 -97.86 19.79
CA ALA A 133 39.59 -97.43 20.33
C ALA A 133 39.75 -96.18 21.23
N ASP A 134 40.76 -96.15 22.10
CA ASP A 134 41.09 -94.99 22.93
C ASP A 134 41.53 -93.79 22.09
N ALA A 135 42.34 -94.00 21.04
CA ALA A 135 42.73 -92.93 20.14
C ALA A 135 41.56 -92.40 19.29
N GLU A 136 40.61 -93.24 18.92
CA GLU A 136 39.36 -92.85 18.25
C GLU A 136 38.44 -92.09 19.20
N ALA A 137 38.27 -92.56 20.45
CA ALA A 137 37.53 -91.86 21.49
C ALA A 137 38.12 -90.48 21.78
N ALA A 138 39.44 -90.38 22.00
CA ALA A 138 40.13 -89.12 22.23
C ALA A 138 40.03 -88.15 21.03
N ARG A 139 40.00 -88.66 19.78
CA ARG A 139 39.72 -87.84 18.59
C ARG A 139 38.27 -87.35 18.57
N GLN A 140 37.30 -88.20 18.85
CA GLN A 140 35.88 -87.82 18.91
C GLN A 140 35.62 -86.78 20.00
N GLU A 141 36.24 -86.92 21.17
CA GLU A 141 36.19 -85.94 22.26
C GLU A 141 36.86 -84.61 21.86
N ALA A 142 38.05 -84.65 21.25
CA ALA A 142 38.73 -83.46 20.78
C ALA A 142 37.94 -82.72 19.68
N GLU A 143 37.29 -83.45 18.76
CA GLU A 143 36.38 -82.86 17.80
C GLU A 143 35.10 -82.29 18.43
N ALA A 144 34.53 -82.97 19.44
CA ALA A 144 33.38 -82.47 20.17
C ALA A 144 33.71 -81.18 20.93
N ALA A 145 34.88 -81.13 21.58
CA ALA A 145 35.39 -79.93 22.24
C ALA A 145 35.66 -78.78 21.25
N ARG A 146 36.22 -79.07 20.07
CA ARG A 146 36.37 -78.07 18.97
C ARG A 146 35.01 -77.54 18.53
N ARG A 147 34.06 -78.41 18.19
CA ARG A 147 32.68 -78.01 17.80
C ARG A 147 31.98 -77.18 18.88
N GLN A 148 32.26 -77.43 20.16
CA GLN A 148 31.74 -76.61 21.27
C GLN A 148 32.44 -75.24 21.38
N ALA A 149 33.76 -75.17 21.15
CA ALA A 149 34.52 -73.93 21.10
C ALA A 149 34.07 -73.04 19.92
N ASP A 150 33.97 -73.62 18.72
CA ASP A 150 33.49 -72.94 17.51
C ASP A 150 32.09 -72.35 17.75
N GLN A 151 31.17 -73.13 18.33
CA GLN A 151 29.82 -72.66 18.69
C GLN A 151 29.83 -71.56 19.78
N ALA A 152 30.80 -71.56 20.68
CA ALA A 152 30.94 -70.52 21.69
C ALA A 152 31.48 -69.21 21.06
N GLU A 153 32.44 -69.31 20.14
CA GLU A 153 32.97 -68.19 19.38
C GLU A 153 31.91 -67.58 18.44
N ASP A 154 31.11 -68.40 17.75
CA ASP A 154 29.96 -67.96 16.96
C ASP A 154 28.95 -67.19 17.81
N ARG A 155 28.59 -67.71 19.00
CA ARG A 155 27.65 -67.06 19.92
C ARG A 155 28.23 -65.75 20.47
N ALA A 156 29.52 -65.72 20.81
CA ALA A 156 30.21 -64.50 21.25
C ALA A 156 30.24 -63.43 20.15
N SER A 157 30.55 -63.84 18.91
CA SER A 157 30.57 -62.98 17.73
C SER A 157 29.18 -62.42 17.41
N GLN A 158 28.14 -63.24 17.46
CA GLN A 158 26.76 -62.81 17.28
C GLN A 158 26.29 -61.86 18.40
N ALA A 159 26.68 -62.12 19.66
CA ALA A 159 26.36 -61.24 20.78
C ALA A 159 27.07 -59.88 20.65
N ALA A 160 28.34 -59.86 20.24
CA ALA A 160 29.09 -58.64 19.96
C ALA A 160 28.47 -57.83 18.81
N ALA A 161 28.08 -58.49 17.72
CA ALA A 161 27.42 -57.86 16.58
C ALA A 161 26.05 -57.24 16.97
N ARG A 162 25.24 -57.94 17.78
CA ARG A 162 23.98 -57.40 18.32
C ARG A 162 24.22 -56.22 19.26
N GLY A 163 25.20 -56.31 20.17
CA GLY A 163 25.56 -55.21 21.06
C GLY A 163 26.03 -53.96 20.31
N GLU A 164 26.71 -54.13 19.17
CA GLU A 164 27.08 -53.01 18.30
C GLU A 164 25.87 -52.41 17.56
N GLN A 165 24.96 -53.25 17.04
CA GLN A 165 23.71 -52.80 16.44
C GLN A 165 22.84 -52.02 17.45
N ASP A 166 22.69 -52.53 18.68
CA ASP A 166 21.96 -51.86 19.76
C ASP A 166 22.58 -50.51 20.13
N ARG A 167 23.92 -50.40 20.16
CA ARG A 167 24.60 -49.12 20.41
C ARG A 167 24.34 -48.11 19.29
N ARG A 168 24.39 -48.55 18.01
CA ARG A 168 24.06 -47.68 16.86
C ARG A 168 22.61 -47.24 16.88
N ALA A 169 21.68 -48.16 17.10
CA ALA A 169 20.25 -47.85 17.19
C ALA A 169 19.94 -46.85 18.32
N ARG A 170 20.61 -46.96 19.48
CA ARG A 170 20.50 -45.97 20.56
C ARG A 170 21.07 -44.62 20.17
N ALA A 171 22.27 -44.58 19.60
CA ALA A 171 22.89 -43.33 19.15
C ALA A 171 22.07 -42.62 18.06
N GLU A 172 21.48 -43.37 17.13
CA GLU A 172 20.56 -42.85 16.11
C GLU A 172 19.26 -42.32 16.73
N ALA A 173 18.66 -43.05 17.68
CA ALA A 173 17.46 -42.59 18.39
C ALA A 173 17.71 -41.34 19.27
N GLU A 174 18.88 -41.26 19.92
CA GLU A 174 19.31 -40.08 20.66
C GLU A 174 19.55 -38.89 19.73
N ALA A 175 20.20 -39.09 18.58
CA ALA A 175 20.42 -38.06 17.57
C ALA A 175 19.09 -37.54 16.99
N GLN A 176 18.16 -38.43 16.62
CA GLN A 176 16.81 -38.07 16.15
C GLN A 176 16.04 -37.30 17.23
N THR A 177 16.14 -37.71 18.51
CA THR A 177 15.49 -37.02 19.63
C THR A 177 16.11 -35.64 19.85
N ALA A 178 17.42 -35.49 19.72
CA ALA A 178 18.11 -34.20 19.82
C ALA A 178 17.73 -33.26 18.66
N GLN A 179 17.68 -33.77 17.43
CA GLN A 179 17.23 -33.03 16.25
C GLN A 179 15.78 -32.55 16.41
N ALA A 180 14.85 -33.45 16.76
CA ALA A 180 13.44 -33.10 16.96
C ALA A 180 13.25 -32.05 18.08
N ARG A 181 14.09 -32.08 19.13
CA ARG A 181 14.10 -31.03 20.18
C ARG A 181 14.63 -29.69 19.66
N ALA A 182 15.66 -29.70 18.81
CA ALA A 182 16.21 -28.49 18.20
C ALA A 182 15.18 -27.84 17.23
N GLU A 183 14.58 -28.64 16.34
CA GLU A 183 13.53 -28.19 15.41
C GLU A 183 12.30 -27.66 16.15
N ALA A 184 11.89 -28.31 17.25
CA ALA A 184 10.80 -27.83 18.10
C ALA A 184 11.15 -26.53 18.84
N ALA A 185 12.41 -26.35 19.27
CA ALA A 185 12.87 -25.12 19.91
C ALA A 185 12.91 -23.96 18.89
N GLU A 186 13.46 -24.20 17.70
CA GLU A 186 13.48 -23.22 16.61
C GLU A 186 12.05 -22.83 16.17
N THR A 187 11.15 -23.80 16.03
CA THR A 187 9.74 -23.55 15.68
C THR A 187 9.05 -22.70 16.75
N ARG A 188 9.31 -22.96 18.04
CA ARG A 188 8.80 -22.13 19.15
C ARG A 188 9.38 -20.72 19.13
N GLN A 189 10.67 -20.57 18.83
CA GLN A 189 11.31 -19.26 18.71
C GLN A 189 10.70 -18.46 17.55
N ARG A 190 10.64 -19.03 16.34
CA ARG A 190 10.02 -18.40 15.16
C ARG A 190 8.56 -18.02 15.41
N ALA A 191 7.80 -18.86 16.12
CA ALA A 191 6.42 -18.55 16.52
C ALA A 191 6.36 -17.38 17.52
N ALA A 192 7.23 -17.34 18.52
CA ALA A 192 7.32 -16.25 19.48
C ALA A 192 7.72 -14.92 18.82
N GLU A 193 8.70 -14.94 17.91
CA GLU A 193 9.11 -13.79 17.09
C GLU A 193 7.96 -13.29 16.21
N THR A 194 7.20 -14.20 15.58
CA THR A 194 6.03 -13.87 14.77
C THR A 194 4.92 -13.24 15.61
N VAL A 195 4.64 -13.77 16.81
CA VAL A 195 3.67 -13.19 17.75
C VAL A 195 4.12 -11.80 18.21
N ALA A 196 5.40 -11.62 18.56
CA ALA A 196 5.94 -10.32 18.95
C ALA A 196 5.85 -9.29 17.81
N ALA A 197 6.15 -9.69 16.57
CA ALA A 197 6.00 -8.83 15.39
C ALA A 197 4.52 -8.42 15.16
N HIS A 198 3.57 -9.34 15.32
CA HIS A 198 2.13 -9.02 15.24
C HIS A 198 1.63 -8.13 16.38
N GLN A 199 2.16 -8.28 17.59
CA GLN A 199 1.86 -7.40 18.72
C GLN A 199 2.36 -5.98 18.46
N GLN A 200 3.63 -5.83 18.04
CA GLN A 200 4.20 -4.53 17.66
C GLN A 200 3.41 -3.89 16.52
N ALA A 201 3.05 -4.65 15.48
CA ALA A 201 2.23 -4.15 14.37
C ALA A 201 0.84 -3.69 14.82
N SER A 202 0.19 -4.44 15.72
CA SER A 202 -1.10 -4.07 16.32
C SER A 202 -0.99 -2.78 17.13
N GLU A 203 0.00 -2.66 18.01
CA GLU A 203 0.24 -1.43 18.76
C GLU A 203 0.51 -0.21 17.84
N HIS A 204 1.28 -0.40 16.76
CA HIS A 204 1.51 0.66 15.78
C HIS A 204 0.22 1.06 15.05
N ALA A 205 -0.64 0.10 14.72
CA ALA A 205 -1.96 0.36 14.14
C ALA A 205 -2.90 1.09 15.12
N GLU A 206 -2.92 0.71 16.40
CA GLU A 206 -3.70 1.38 17.44
C GLU A 206 -3.21 2.81 17.71
N ARG A 207 -1.89 3.02 17.77
CA ARG A 207 -1.27 4.36 17.85
C ARG A 207 -1.66 5.21 16.64
N ALA A 208 -1.57 4.67 15.42
CA ALA A 208 -1.95 5.37 14.20
C ALA A 208 -3.46 5.70 14.15
N ALA A 209 -4.33 4.77 14.54
CA ALA A 209 -5.78 5.00 14.61
C ALA A 209 -6.15 6.06 15.67
N THR A 210 -5.43 6.10 16.80
CA THR A 210 -5.62 7.11 17.84
C THR A 210 -5.21 8.50 17.33
N LEU A 211 -4.06 8.61 16.66
CA LEU A 211 -3.61 9.86 16.04
C LEU A 211 -4.55 10.32 14.91
N ALA A 212 -5.09 9.40 14.11
CA ALA A 212 -6.08 9.72 13.08
C ALA A 212 -7.36 10.30 13.68
N ARG A 213 -7.92 9.68 14.73
CA ARG A 213 -9.09 10.20 15.45
C ARG A 213 -8.83 11.56 16.09
N GLN A 214 -7.64 11.79 16.65
CA GLN A 214 -7.25 13.11 17.18
C GLN A 214 -7.13 14.17 16.08
N ALA A 215 -6.63 13.81 14.91
CA ALA A 215 -6.59 14.70 13.75
C ALA A 215 -8.00 15.01 13.22
N GLU A 216 -8.89 14.02 13.12
CA GLU A 216 -10.31 14.19 12.76
C GLU A 216 -11.03 15.13 13.74
N GLN A 217 -10.87 14.90 15.06
CA GLN A 217 -11.44 15.77 16.09
C GLN A 217 -10.88 17.21 16.02
N SER A 218 -9.58 17.37 15.78
CA SER A 218 -8.95 18.69 15.61
C SER A 218 -9.45 19.41 14.36
N LEU A 219 -9.69 18.69 13.26
CA LEU A 219 -10.26 19.24 12.04
C LEU A 219 -11.74 19.59 12.21
N ALA A 220 -12.53 18.75 12.89
CA ALA A 220 -13.94 19.03 13.22
C ALA A 220 -14.06 20.32 14.05
N ALA A 221 -13.31 20.45 15.15
CA ALA A 221 -13.30 21.64 15.98
C ALA A 221 -12.84 22.91 15.22
N ARG A 222 -11.92 22.77 14.25
CA ARG A 222 -11.51 23.89 13.36
C ARG A 222 -12.62 24.27 12.37
N LEU A 223 -13.38 23.30 11.86
CA LEU A 223 -14.51 23.56 10.96
C LEU A 223 -15.68 24.20 11.70
N GLU A 224 -15.98 23.76 12.93
CA GLU A 224 -16.96 24.36 13.83
C GLU A 224 -16.59 25.83 14.10
N ALA A 225 -15.38 26.10 14.63
CA ALA A 225 -14.92 27.46 14.91
C ALA A 225 -14.81 28.36 13.66
N ALA A 226 -14.53 27.80 12.47
CA ALA A 226 -14.57 28.55 11.22
C ALA A 226 -16.00 28.87 10.76
N THR A 227 -16.95 27.99 11.05
CA THR A 227 -18.38 28.19 10.76
C THR A 227 -18.98 29.24 11.69
N GLU A 228 -18.69 29.17 12.99
CA GLU A 228 -19.08 30.19 13.98
C GLU A 228 -18.62 31.58 13.57
N ARG A 229 -17.32 31.74 13.24
CA ARG A 229 -16.76 33.01 12.74
C ARG A 229 -17.45 33.50 11.46
N LEU A 230 -17.77 32.59 10.54
CA LEU A 230 -18.49 32.96 9.30
C LEU A 230 -19.92 33.44 9.59
N GLU A 231 -20.59 32.88 10.62
CA GLU A 231 -21.89 33.37 11.07
C GLU A 231 -21.79 34.71 11.79
N GLU A 232 -20.76 34.93 12.62
CA GLU A 232 -20.47 36.21 13.26
C GLU A 232 -20.24 37.31 12.21
N GLU A 233 -19.34 37.08 11.24
CA GLU A 233 -19.08 38.00 10.12
C GLU A 233 -20.34 38.27 9.28
N ARG A 234 -21.23 37.29 9.11
CA ARG A 234 -22.53 37.50 8.43
C ARG A 234 -23.46 38.40 9.25
N ARG A 235 -23.59 38.17 10.56
CA ARG A 235 -24.40 39.00 11.48
C ARG A 235 -23.86 40.43 11.54
N ASP A 236 -22.54 40.59 11.60
CA ASP A 236 -21.87 41.90 11.61
C ASP A 236 -22.05 42.64 10.28
N ARG A 237 -21.94 41.95 9.14
CA ARG A 237 -22.24 42.53 7.82
C ARG A 237 -23.71 42.94 7.70
N GLU A 238 -24.64 42.15 8.25
CA GLU A 238 -26.08 42.47 8.27
C GLU A 238 -26.38 43.68 9.17
N ARG A 239 -25.75 43.77 10.34
CA ARG A 239 -25.80 44.94 11.23
C ARG A 239 -25.29 46.19 10.52
N LEU A 240 -24.09 46.14 9.94
CA LEU A 240 -23.49 47.26 9.19
C LEU A 240 -24.33 47.67 7.97
N ALA A 241 -24.98 46.72 7.30
CA ALA A 241 -25.90 47.02 6.19
C ALA A 241 -27.17 47.75 6.67
N ALA A 242 -27.70 47.37 7.83
CA ALA A 242 -28.84 48.06 8.45
C ALA A 242 -28.46 49.48 8.94
N GLU A 243 -27.30 49.63 9.58
CA GLU A 243 -26.75 50.94 9.97
C GLU A 243 -26.54 51.85 8.75
N LEU A 244 -25.96 51.33 7.66
CA LEU A 244 -25.79 52.06 6.40
C LEU A 244 -27.14 52.49 5.79
N ALA A 245 -28.16 51.63 5.86
CA ALA A 245 -29.50 51.94 5.39
C ALA A 245 -30.16 53.05 6.24
N HIS A 246 -30.00 53.00 7.57
CA HIS A 246 -30.47 54.05 8.48
C HIS A 246 -29.79 55.39 8.21
N CYS A 247 -28.46 55.43 8.17
CA CYS A 247 -27.69 56.65 7.85
C CYS A 247 -28.06 57.25 6.47
N ARG A 248 -28.42 56.42 5.49
CA ARG A 248 -28.93 56.87 4.18
C ARG A 248 -30.33 57.47 4.26
N ALA A 249 -31.21 56.89 5.08
CA ALA A 249 -32.54 57.44 5.33
C ALA A 249 -32.46 58.79 6.06
N ASP A 250 -31.60 58.90 7.08
CA ASP A 250 -31.37 60.14 7.83
C ASP A 250 -30.78 61.24 6.95
N LEU A 251 -29.82 60.90 6.09
CA LEU A 251 -29.26 61.83 5.10
C LEU A 251 -30.33 62.31 4.11
N ALA A 252 -31.19 61.42 3.62
CA ALA A 252 -32.28 61.77 2.72
C ALA A 252 -33.32 62.66 3.41
N ALA A 253 -33.64 62.41 4.69
CA ALA A 253 -34.51 63.25 5.50
C ALA A 253 -33.90 64.65 5.70
N ALA A 254 -32.63 64.75 6.10
CA ALA A 254 -31.93 66.02 6.27
C ALA A 254 -31.83 66.82 4.95
N GLN A 255 -31.66 66.14 3.81
CA GLN A 255 -31.69 66.77 2.48
C GLN A 255 -33.09 67.30 2.12
N ALA A 256 -34.15 66.56 2.47
CA ALA A 256 -35.53 67.02 2.28
C ALA A 256 -35.85 68.23 3.17
N GLU A 257 -35.45 68.21 4.46
CA GLU A 257 -35.59 69.33 5.39
C GLU A 257 -34.83 70.57 4.91
N LEU A 258 -33.58 70.41 4.46
CA LEU A 258 -32.78 71.50 3.89
C LEU A 258 -33.45 72.10 2.64
N THR A 259 -34.02 71.26 1.78
CA THR A 259 -34.76 71.71 0.58
C THR A 259 -36.04 72.46 0.94
N ALA A 260 -36.78 71.98 1.96
CA ALA A 260 -37.95 72.66 2.50
C ALA A 260 -37.59 74.02 3.14
N ALA A 261 -36.49 74.09 3.89
CA ALA A 261 -35.98 75.33 4.48
C ALA A 261 -35.53 76.35 3.41
N HIS A 262 -34.87 75.88 2.35
CA HIS A 262 -34.50 76.72 1.20
C HIS A 262 -35.73 77.29 0.49
N THR A 263 -36.70 76.45 0.13
CA THR A 263 -37.93 76.88 -0.57
C THR A 263 -38.79 77.81 0.30
N ALA A 264 -38.88 77.56 1.61
CA ALA A 264 -39.51 78.48 2.56
C ALA A 264 -38.78 79.84 2.64
N THR A 265 -37.45 79.83 2.64
CA THR A 265 -36.63 81.06 2.63
C THR A 265 -36.78 81.86 1.34
N GLU A 266 -36.86 81.20 0.19
CA GLU A 266 -37.12 81.85 -1.10
C GLU A 266 -38.52 82.44 -1.18
N THR A 267 -39.52 81.71 -0.67
CA THR A 267 -40.91 82.18 -0.56
C THR A 267 -40.98 83.42 0.33
N ALA A 268 -40.42 83.37 1.54
CA ALA A 268 -40.36 84.53 2.44
C ALA A 268 -39.61 85.74 1.83
N ARG A 269 -38.57 85.51 1.02
CA ARG A 269 -37.88 86.57 0.26
C ARG A 269 -38.75 87.13 -0.88
N ALA A 270 -39.56 86.31 -1.54
CA ALA A 270 -40.52 86.76 -2.54
C ALA A 270 -41.63 87.60 -1.89
N ASP A 271 -42.22 87.13 -0.79
CA ASP A 271 -43.24 87.85 -0.02
C ASP A 271 -42.72 89.18 0.53
N ALA A 272 -41.50 89.20 1.07
CA ALA A 272 -40.86 90.43 1.53
C ALA A 272 -40.62 91.45 0.40
N ARG A 273 -40.27 90.99 -0.82
CA ARG A 273 -40.15 91.85 -2.00
C ARG A 273 -41.51 92.38 -2.44
N ALA A 274 -42.54 91.54 -2.49
CA ALA A 274 -43.90 91.95 -2.82
C ALA A 274 -44.49 92.92 -1.78
N ALA A 275 -44.17 92.73 -0.49
CA ALA A 275 -44.56 93.64 0.58
C ALA A 275 -43.87 95.01 0.46
N ARG A 276 -42.57 95.05 0.13
CA ARG A 276 -41.84 96.31 -0.17
C ARG A 276 -42.42 97.02 -1.38
N GLN A 277 -42.66 96.31 -2.48
CA GLN A 277 -43.30 96.90 -3.67
C GLN A 277 -44.69 97.46 -3.34
N ARG A 278 -45.51 96.75 -2.56
CA ARG A 278 -46.80 97.29 -2.08
C ARG A 278 -46.62 98.56 -1.25
N ALA A 279 -45.67 98.60 -0.32
CA ALA A 279 -45.35 99.80 0.45
C ALA A 279 -44.89 100.97 -0.43
N GLU A 280 -43.94 100.74 -1.35
CA GLU A 280 -43.46 101.73 -2.32
C GLU A 280 -44.60 102.27 -3.20
N THR A 281 -45.51 101.41 -3.69
CA THR A 281 -46.69 101.87 -4.45
C THR A 281 -47.67 102.65 -3.59
N ALA A 282 -47.86 102.29 -2.32
CA ALA A 282 -48.72 103.03 -1.40
C ALA A 282 -48.11 104.39 -1.02
N GLU A 283 -46.78 104.49 -0.87
CA GLU A 283 -46.05 105.74 -0.68
C GLU A 283 -46.15 106.64 -1.92
N GLN A 284 -45.99 106.08 -3.12
CA GLN A 284 -46.17 106.81 -4.38
C GLN A 284 -47.60 107.34 -4.53
N GLN A 285 -48.61 106.51 -4.25
CA GLN A 285 -50.03 106.90 -4.24
C GLN A 285 -50.33 107.96 -3.17
N ALA A 286 -49.76 107.84 -1.97
CA ALA A 286 -49.91 108.84 -0.92
C ALA A 286 -49.26 110.17 -1.30
N ALA A 287 -48.06 110.14 -1.90
CA ALA A 287 -47.39 111.33 -2.41
C ALA A 287 -48.14 111.96 -3.60
N GLU A 288 -48.76 111.14 -4.46
CA GLU A 288 -49.63 111.62 -5.55
C GLU A 288 -50.94 112.22 -5.04
N ALA A 289 -51.57 111.60 -4.04
CA ALA A 289 -52.73 112.12 -3.34
C ALA A 289 -52.39 113.45 -2.64
N GLN A 290 -51.21 113.57 -2.01
CA GLN A 290 -50.73 114.83 -1.44
C GLN A 290 -50.48 115.90 -2.52
N ARG A 291 -49.84 115.55 -3.65
CA ARG A 291 -49.67 116.48 -4.78
C ARG A 291 -51.01 116.94 -5.34
N THR A 292 -51.97 116.04 -5.47
CA THR A 292 -53.32 116.31 -5.96
C THR A 292 -54.11 117.17 -4.96
N ALA A 293 -54.02 116.88 -3.66
CA ALA A 293 -54.62 117.68 -2.60
C ALA A 293 -54.01 119.10 -2.55
N ALA A 294 -52.69 119.23 -2.69
CA ALA A 294 -52.01 120.53 -2.77
C ALA A 294 -52.39 121.30 -4.06
N ALA A 295 -52.52 120.62 -5.19
CA ALA A 295 -53.00 121.23 -6.43
C ALA A 295 -54.46 121.71 -6.31
N ASN A 296 -55.34 120.90 -5.70
CA ASN A 296 -56.73 121.24 -5.43
C ASN A 296 -56.82 122.41 -4.42
N ALA A 297 -56.00 122.43 -3.36
CA ALA A 297 -55.90 123.56 -2.44
C ALA A 297 -55.44 124.83 -3.17
N ALA A 298 -54.42 124.75 -4.03
CA ALA A 298 -53.96 125.89 -4.84
C ALA A 298 -54.96 126.33 -5.93
N VAL A 299 -55.91 125.47 -6.33
CA VAL A 299 -57.09 125.86 -7.13
C VAL A 299 -58.13 126.53 -6.23
N GLY A 300 -58.37 126.02 -5.03
CA GLY A 300 -59.20 126.65 -3.99
C GLY A 300 -58.72 128.06 -3.65
N ASP A 301 -57.44 128.25 -3.33
CA ASP A 301 -56.82 129.55 -3.06
C ASP A 301 -56.90 130.53 -4.24
N ARG A 302 -56.92 130.00 -5.47
CA ARG A 302 -57.12 130.82 -6.68
C ARG A 302 -58.58 131.21 -6.82
N ALA A 303 -59.52 130.28 -6.63
CA ALA A 303 -60.95 130.54 -6.63
C ALA A 303 -61.34 131.54 -5.52
N GLU A 304 -60.85 131.36 -4.29
CA GLU A 304 -61.04 132.31 -3.19
C GLU A 304 -60.47 133.70 -3.51
N ARG A 305 -59.26 133.78 -4.05
CA ARG A 305 -58.69 135.08 -4.48
C ARG A 305 -59.54 135.73 -5.56
N SER A 306 -59.98 134.97 -6.57
CA SER A 306 -60.88 135.48 -7.60
C SER A 306 -62.24 135.92 -7.03
N VAL A 307 -62.80 135.22 -6.05
CA VAL A 307 -64.04 135.62 -5.35
C VAL A 307 -63.82 136.88 -4.51
N ARG A 308 -62.69 137.02 -3.81
CA ARG A 308 -62.35 138.25 -3.07
C ARG A 308 -62.14 139.43 -4.02
N GLU A 309 -61.45 139.23 -5.13
CA GLU A 309 -61.22 140.25 -6.16
C GLU A 309 -62.53 140.66 -6.86
N LEU A 310 -63.44 139.73 -7.15
CA LEU A 310 -64.77 140.01 -7.69
C LEU A 310 -65.66 140.73 -6.68
N THR A 311 -65.64 140.33 -5.41
CA THR A 311 -66.34 141.03 -4.32
C THR A 311 -65.83 142.46 -4.17
N GLN A 312 -64.51 142.65 -4.19
CA GLN A 312 -63.89 143.98 -4.09
C GLN A 312 -64.23 144.86 -5.31
N LYS A 313 -64.21 144.31 -6.54
CA LYS A 313 -64.69 145.02 -7.73
C LYS A 313 -66.18 145.38 -7.65
N LEU A 314 -67.02 144.55 -7.03
CA LEU A 314 -68.43 144.85 -6.79
C LEU A 314 -68.62 145.94 -5.71
N GLU A 315 -67.79 145.96 -4.67
CA GLU A 315 -67.77 147.04 -3.67
C GLU A 315 -67.29 148.37 -4.27
N ASP A 316 -66.24 148.34 -5.09
CA ASP A 316 -65.73 149.53 -5.76
C ASP A 316 -66.72 150.04 -6.83
N GLN A 317 -67.38 149.16 -7.60
CA GLN A 317 -68.50 149.57 -8.46
C GLN A 317 -69.69 150.14 -7.66
N ARG A 318 -70.00 149.60 -6.48
CA ARG A 318 -71.03 150.21 -5.60
C ARG A 318 -70.62 151.62 -5.19
N ARG A 319 -69.37 151.81 -4.72
CA ARG A 319 -68.83 153.14 -4.39
C ARG A 319 -68.89 154.08 -5.59
N GLU A 320 -68.45 153.65 -6.78
CA GLU A 320 -68.56 154.46 -8.01
C GLU A 320 -70.01 154.84 -8.33
N THR A 321 -70.97 153.93 -8.18
CA THR A 321 -72.41 154.27 -8.39
C THR A 321 -72.98 155.18 -7.30
N GLU A 322 -72.53 155.08 -6.05
CA GLU A 322 -72.92 155.98 -4.97
C GLU A 322 -72.31 157.37 -5.16
N GLN A 323 -71.06 157.43 -5.62
CA GLN A 323 -70.33 158.65 -5.92
C GLN A 323 -70.91 159.35 -7.16
N ALA A 324 -71.23 158.60 -8.22
CA ALA A 324 -71.96 159.12 -9.38
C ALA A 324 -73.38 159.61 -9.01
N ARG A 325 -74.08 158.96 -8.06
CA ARG A 325 -75.35 159.47 -7.52
C ARG A 325 -75.15 160.77 -6.75
N ALA A 326 -74.11 160.88 -5.92
CA ALA A 326 -73.79 162.10 -5.19
C ALA A 326 -73.42 163.26 -6.13
N ASP A 327 -72.62 163.01 -7.17
CA ASP A 327 -72.31 163.97 -8.22
C ASP A 327 -73.56 164.41 -8.99
N LEU A 328 -74.48 163.48 -9.29
CA LEU A 328 -75.74 163.79 -9.97
C LEU A 328 -76.67 164.65 -9.09
N TYR A 329 -76.72 164.40 -7.77
CA TYR A 329 -77.40 165.28 -6.82
C TYR A 329 -76.75 166.68 -6.75
N ARG A 330 -75.41 166.77 -6.77
CA ARG A 330 -74.69 168.07 -6.82
C ARG A 330 -75.04 168.86 -8.07
N VAL A 331 -74.96 168.25 -9.25
CA VAL A 331 -75.31 168.89 -10.54
C VAL A 331 -76.77 169.31 -10.57
N THR A 332 -77.69 168.52 -9.99
CA THR A 332 -79.10 168.89 -9.90
C THR A 332 -79.31 170.13 -9.03
N ALA A 333 -78.62 170.22 -7.88
CA ALA A 333 -78.66 171.39 -7.01
C ALA A 333 -78.06 172.66 -7.68
N GLU A 334 -76.99 172.53 -8.46
CA GLU A 334 -76.43 173.65 -9.25
C GLU A 334 -77.42 174.13 -10.33
N VAL A 335 -78.10 173.20 -11.03
CA VAL A 335 -79.11 173.55 -12.04
C VAL A 335 -80.30 174.28 -11.43
N ASP A 336 -80.76 173.89 -10.24
CA ASP A 336 -81.87 174.56 -9.57
C ASP A 336 -81.46 175.91 -8.95
N GLY A 337 -80.22 176.06 -8.49
CA GLY A 337 -79.62 177.36 -8.15
C GLY A 337 -79.61 178.33 -9.34
N LEU A 338 -79.07 177.90 -10.49
CA LEU A 338 -79.03 178.70 -11.72
C LEU A 338 -80.43 179.06 -12.26
N ARG A 339 -81.45 178.21 -12.01
CA ARG A 339 -82.85 178.53 -12.32
C ARG A 339 -83.42 179.62 -11.40
N HIS A 340 -83.05 179.60 -10.12
CA HIS A 340 -83.45 180.62 -9.14
C HIS A 340 -82.88 181.99 -9.51
N ASP A 341 -81.58 182.06 -9.81
CA ASP A 341 -80.89 183.30 -10.21
C ASP A 341 -81.47 183.90 -11.50
N ARG A 342 -81.80 183.05 -12.49
CA ARG A 342 -82.48 183.47 -13.71
C ARG A 342 -83.90 184.02 -13.44
N GLY A 343 -84.56 183.54 -12.39
CA GLY A 343 -85.84 184.07 -11.93
C GLY A 343 -85.68 185.47 -11.32
N ALA A 344 -84.71 185.64 -10.40
CA ALA A 344 -84.40 186.92 -9.78
C ALA A 344 -84.01 187.99 -10.80
N ALA A 345 -83.16 187.65 -11.78
CA ALA A 345 -82.74 188.56 -12.83
C ALA A 345 -83.89 189.07 -13.72
N ARG A 346 -84.92 188.25 -13.96
CA ARG A 346 -86.12 188.68 -14.71
C ARG A 346 -86.98 189.64 -13.90
N ALA A 347 -87.25 189.32 -12.64
CA ALA A 347 -88.00 190.20 -11.74
C ALA A 347 -87.34 191.59 -11.59
N GLU A 348 -86.01 191.67 -11.57
CA GLU A 348 -85.31 192.96 -11.51
C GLU A 348 -85.37 193.74 -12.83
N ALA A 349 -85.31 193.05 -13.98
CA ALA A 349 -85.50 193.67 -15.29
C ALA A 349 -86.92 194.25 -15.46
N ASP A 350 -87.95 193.57 -14.96
CA ASP A 350 -89.33 194.05 -15.02
C ASP A 350 -89.53 195.27 -14.09
N ARG A 351 -88.95 195.24 -12.87
CA ARG A 351 -88.90 196.40 -11.96
C ARG A 351 -88.13 197.61 -12.51
N GLN A 352 -87.25 197.45 -13.49
CA GLN A 352 -86.64 198.59 -14.18
C GLN A 352 -87.55 199.17 -15.26
N ARG A 353 -88.34 198.34 -15.97
CA ARG A 353 -89.29 198.81 -16.98
C ARG A 353 -90.44 199.61 -16.37
N GLU A 354 -90.98 199.19 -15.22
CA GLU A 354 -92.01 199.97 -14.50
C GLU A 354 -91.50 201.36 -14.10
N ARG A 355 -90.25 201.46 -13.61
CA ARG A 355 -89.62 202.73 -13.24
C ARG A 355 -89.38 203.65 -14.44
N ALA A 356 -89.05 203.09 -15.62
CA ALA A 356 -88.95 203.87 -16.85
C ALA A 356 -90.32 204.40 -17.32
N ALA A 357 -91.35 203.54 -17.34
CA ALA A 357 -92.70 203.93 -17.76
C ALA A 357 -93.32 205.01 -16.85
N GLN A 358 -93.08 204.94 -15.54
CA GLN A 358 -93.52 205.98 -14.60
C GLN A 358 -92.81 207.33 -14.83
N ALA A 359 -91.53 207.32 -15.21
CA ALA A 359 -90.79 208.54 -15.52
C ALA A 359 -91.27 209.21 -16.83
N GLU A 360 -91.61 208.40 -17.85
CA GLU A 360 -92.18 208.91 -19.11
C GLU A 360 -93.56 209.55 -18.91
N ALA A 361 -94.43 208.92 -18.10
CA ALA A 361 -95.74 209.47 -17.77
C ALA A 361 -95.66 210.84 -17.06
N HIS A 362 -94.72 211.01 -16.12
CA HIS A 362 -94.48 212.29 -15.45
C HIS A 362 -93.96 213.37 -16.41
N LEU A 363 -93.15 213.02 -17.41
CA LEU A 363 -92.66 213.95 -18.44
C LEU A 363 -93.76 214.39 -19.43
N GLN A 364 -94.76 213.54 -19.68
CA GLN A 364 -95.91 213.92 -20.51
C GLN A 364 -96.84 214.90 -19.79
N ALA A 365 -97.21 214.62 -18.53
CA ALA A 365 -98.05 215.51 -17.73
C ALA A 365 -97.45 216.93 -17.61
N ALA A 366 -96.13 217.03 -17.36
CA ALA A 366 -95.44 218.32 -17.25
C ALA A 366 -95.36 219.10 -18.59
N ARG A 367 -95.45 218.42 -19.74
CA ARG A 367 -95.47 219.07 -21.07
C ARG A 367 -96.84 219.63 -21.43
N GLU A 368 -97.91 218.94 -21.04
CA GLU A 368 -99.28 219.42 -21.24
C GLU A 368 -99.59 220.65 -20.37
N GLU A 369 -99.06 220.70 -19.15
CA GLU A 369 -99.23 221.84 -18.24
C GLU A 369 -98.53 223.12 -18.73
N LEU A 370 -97.38 223.00 -19.42
CA LEU A 370 -96.73 224.14 -20.09
C LEU A 370 -97.51 224.63 -21.32
N ALA A 371 -98.14 223.74 -22.07
CA ALA A 371 -98.88 224.09 -23.30
C ALA A 371 -100.17 224.91 -23.02
N ALA A 372 -100.68 224.88 -21.79
CA ALA A 372 -101.95 225.48 -21.41
C ALA A 372 -101.89 226.99 -21.06
N ARG A 373 -100.69 227.60 -20.97
CA ARG A 373 -100.54 228.99 -20.47
C ARG A 373 -100.19 230.07 -21.50
N ASP A 374 -99.87 229.70 -22.74
CA ASP A 374 -99.40 230.61 -23.81
C ASP A 374 -100.35 230.65 -25.04
N ARG A 375 -101.68 230.85 -24.87
CA ARG A 375 -102.57 231.03 -26.03
C ARG A 375 -103.67 232.11 -25.90
N PRO A 376 -103.90 232.97 -26.93
CA PRO A 376 -104.83 234.10 -26.88
C PRO A 376 -106.24 233.75 -27.42
N PRO A 377 -107.21 234.69 -27.37
CA PRO A 377 -108.61 234.45 -27.75
C PRO A 377 -108.93 234.77 -29.22
N GLU A 378 -109.77 233.94 -29.85
CA GLU A 378 -110.83 234.23 -30.86
C GLU A 378 -111.42 232.87 -31.33
N GLY A 379 -112.58 232.81 -32.02
CA GLY A 379 -113.31 231.53 -32.15
C GLY A 379 -114.23 231.29 -33.35
N ALA A 380 -114.87 230.11 -33.31
CA ALA A 380 -115.95 229.57 -34.19
C ALA A 380 -115.58 229.26 -35.67
N PRO A 381 -116.44 228.53 -36.42
CA PRO A 381 -116.83 227.11 -36.28
C PRO A 381 -116.52 226.30 -37.59
N PRO A 382 -116.81 224.97 -37.72
CA PRO A 382 -118.14 224.49 -38.15
C PRO A 382 -118.53 223.07 -37.63
N GLU A 383 -119.54 222.44 -38.26
CA GLU A 383 -120.37 221.31 -37.77
C GLU A 383 -119.94 219.89 -38.23
N GLY A 384 -120.09 218.89 -37.31
CA GLY A 384 -120.55 217.49 -37.53
C GLY A 384 -119.74 216.49 -38.41
N PRO A 385 -120.15 215.20 -38.48
CA PRO A 385 -121.17 214.48 -37.68
C PRO A 385 -120.78 213.07 -37.13
N ASP A 386 -121.44 212.68 -36.02
CA ASP A 386 -121.98 211.37 -35.56
C ASP A 386 -121.37 209.95 -35.80
N VAL A 387 -121.86 209.03 -34.94
CA VAL A 387 -121.88 207.54 -34.97
C VAL A 387 -120.60 206.83 -34.48
N THR A 388 -120.57 206.07 -33.37
CA THR A 388 -121.57 205.65 -32.34
C THR A 388 -120.87 205.44 -31.00
#